data_AF-A0A952VXG9-F1
#
_entry.id   AF-A0A952VXG9-F1
#
_cell.length_a   1.000
_cell.length_b   1.000
_cell.length_c   1.000
_cell.angle_alpha   90.00
_cell.angle_beta   90.00
_cell.angle_gamma   90.00
#
_symmetry.space_group_name_H-M   'P 1'
#
loop_
_entity.id
_entity.type
_entity.pdbx_description
1 polymer ?
#
loop_
_entity_poly.entity_id
_entity_poly.type
_entity_poly.pdbx_seq_one_letter_code
_entity_poly.pdbx_strand_id
1 'polypeptide(L)'
;MAKFKFVEWLLLWLQENSHLEFDWDEGNRAKSASKHSVRTEETEEVFVLGQAAPLGVQVSPHVDEERLGIVGPTSGGRILHVVFTLRDGKVRPISARPAHKKERELYDAYVREI
;
A
#
# COMPACT_ATOMS: atom_id res chain seq x y z
N MET A 1 5.88 -3.69 15.25
CA MET A 1 5.44 -3.79 13.84
C MET A 1 4.01 -3.27 13.77
N ALA A 2 3.66 -2.51 12.73
CA ALA A 2 2.30 -1.99 12.58
C ALA A 2 1.30 -3.15 12.48
N LYS A 3 0.14 -3.01 13.13
CA LYS A 3 -0.99 -3.94 13.04
C LYS A 3 -2.12 -3.26 12.29
N PHE A 4 -2.68 -3.97 11.32
CA PHE A 4 -3.79 -3.49 10.52
C PHE A 4 -5.04 -4.31 10.83
N LYS A 5 -6.20 -3.64 10.82
CA LYS A 5 -7.50 -4.27 10.91
C LYS A 5 -8.20 -4.05 9.58
N PHE A 6 -8.59 -5.15 8.92
CA PHE A 6 -9.33 -5.10 7.68
C PHE A 6 -10.59 -4.24 7.82
N VAL A 7 -10.85 -3.44 6.79
CA VAL A 7 -12.06 -2.63 6.63
C VAL A 7 -12.55 -2.79 5.20
N GLU A 8 -13.84 -3.06 5.04
CA GLU A 8 -14.45 -3.38 3.74
C GLU A 8 -14.40 -2.21 2.76
N TRP A 9 -14.58 -0.98 3.26
CA TRP A 9 -14.57 0.20 2.41
C TRP A 9 -13.24 0.37 1.66
N LEU A 10 -12.11 -0.09 2.21
CA LEU A 10 -10.82 0.01 1.54
C LEU A 10 -10.76 -0.92 0.32
N LEU A 11 -11.39 -2.10 0.40
CA LEU A 11 -11.51 -3.01 -0.74
C LEU A 11 -12.32 -2.35 -1.86
N LEU A 12 -13.49 -1.80 -1.52
CA LEU A 12 -14.36 -1.11 -2.47
C LEU A 12 -13.65 0.09 -3.09
N TRP A 13 -12.95 0.89 -2.28
CA TRP A 13 -12.18 2.03 -2.75
C TRP A 13 -11.09 1.62 -3.76
N LEU A 14 -10.34 0.53 -3.50
CA LEU A 14 -9.35 0.02 -4.44
C LEU A 14 -9.96 -0.45 -5.77
N GLN A 15 -11.19 -0.96 -5.75
CA GLN A 15 -11.90 -1.44 -6.95
C GLN A 15 -12.50 -0.31 -7.77
N GLU A 16 -12.97 0.76 -7.12
CA GLU A 16 -13.67 1.88 -7.77
C GLU A 16 -12.73 2.96 -8.31
N ASN A 17 -11.49 3.04 -7.83
CA ASN A 17 -10.56 4.12 -8.16
C ASN A 17 -9.47 3.65 -9.12
N SER A 18 -9.79 3.61 -10.41
CA SER A 18 -8.84 3.28 -11.50
C SER A 18 -7.91 4.44 -11.89
N HIS A 19 -8.24 5.66 -11.50
CA HIS A 19 -7.46 6.87 -11.78
C HIS A 19 -7.06 7.52 -10.45
N LEU A 20 -5.81 7.32 -10.06
CA LEU A 20 -5.27 7.79 -8.80
C LEU A 20 -4.25 8.91 -9.03
N GLU A 21 -4.36 9.96 -8.24
CA GLU A 21 -3.31 10.96 -8.09
C GLU A 21 -2.50 10.69 -6.83
N PHE A 22 -1.19 10.93 -6.91
CA PHE A 22 -0.27 10.72 -5.81
C PHE A 22 0.26 12.04 -5.27
N ASP A 23 0.22 12.20 -3.95
CA ASP A 23 0.83 13.30 -3.21
C ASP A 23 2.27 12.94 -2.82
N TRP A 24 3.21 13.34 -3.69
CA TRP A 24 4.64 13.18 -3.50
C TRP A 24 5.34 14.52 -3.26
N ASP A 25 6.05 14.63 -2.14
CA ASP A 25 6.91 15.76 -1.80
C ASP A 25 8.32 15.30 -1.44
N GLU A 26 9.18 16.24 -1.03
CA GLU A 26 10.54 15.94 -0.59
C GLU A 26 10.57 15.02 0.65
N GLY A 27 9.55 15.08 1.49
CA GLY A 27 9.44 14.31 2.73
C GLY A 27 9.12 12.82 2.54
N ASN A 28 8.50 12.43 1.44
CA ASN A 28 8.14 11.02 1.18
C ASN A 28 8.82 10.39 -0.05
N ARG A 29 9.16 11.15 -1.09
CA ARG A 29 9.65 10.62 -2.38
C ARG A 29 10.91 9.77 -2.26
N ALA A 30 11.89 10.22 -1.47
CA ALA A 30 13.18 9.53 -1.33
C ALA A 30 13.21 8.48 -0.19
N LYS A 31 12.20 8.45 0.68
CA LYS A 31 12.23 7.69 1.93
C LYS A 31 12.21 6.18 1.70
N SER A 32 11.35 5.69 0.82
CA SER A 32 11.26 4.26 0.48
C SER A 32 12.44 3.80 -0.38
N ALA A 33 12.90 4.66 -1.30
CA ALA A 33 14.06 4.37 -2.14
C ALA A 33 15.33 4.20 -1.29
N SER A 34 15.61 5.16 -0.39
CA SER A 34 16.79 5.11 0.47
C SER A 34 16.79 3.95 1.47
N LYS A 35 15.63 3.59 2.04
CA LYS A 35 15.55 2.57 3.10
C LYS A 35 15.30 1.16 2.59
N HIS A 36 14.63 1.02 1.45
CA HIS A 36 14.06 -0.26 1.00
C HIS A 36 14.28 -0.54 -0.49
N SER A 37 15.00 0.33 -1.20
CA SER A 37 15.21 0.23 -2.64
C SER A 37 13.89 0.06 -3.40
N VAL A 38 12.87 0.83 -2.98
CA VAL A 38 11.56 0.89 -3.63
C VAL A 38 11.40 2.26 -4.25
N ARG A 39 11.26 2.31 -5.57
CA ARG A 39 11.03 3.57 -6.27
C ARG A 39 9.60 4.06 -6.10
N THR A 40 9.37 5.33 -6.38
CA THR A 40 8.02 5.92 -6.38
C THR A 40 7.12 5.21 -7.37
N GLU A 41 7.60 4.91 -8.57
CA GLU A 41 6.84 4.23 -9.62
C GLU A 41 6.42 2.82 -9.17
N GLU A 42 7.31 2.08 -8.51
CA GLU A 42 6.96 0.75 -7.95
C GLU A 42 5.88 0.85 -6.87
N THR A 43 5.84 1.95 -6.12
CA THR A 43 4.80 2.18 -5.13
C THR A 43 3.46 2.46 -5.82
N GLU A 44 3.45 3.26 -6.87
CA GLU A 44 2.25 3.58 -7.66
C GLU A 44 1.70 2.34 -8.37
N GLU A 45 2.57 1.50 -8.93
CA GLU A 45 2.22 0.23 -9.58
C GLU A 45 1.34 -0.67 -8.71
N VAL A 46 1.61 -0.73 -7.40
CA VAL A 46 0.81 -1.52 -6.46
C VAL A 46 -0.66 -1.12 -6.49
N PHE A 47 -0.96 0.17 -6.69
CA PHE A 47 -2.33 0.64 -6.78
C PHE A 47 -2.91 0.47 -8.19
N VAL A 48 -2.16 0.89 -9.22
CA VAL A 48 -2.71 0.98 -10.59
C VAL A 48 -2.85 -0.37 -11.30
N LEU A 49 -2.16 -1.41 -10.84
CA LEU A 49 -2.37 -2.76 -11.37
C LEU A 49 -3.72 -3.36 -10.96
N GLY A 50 -4.44 -2.77 -10.00
CA GLY A 50 -5.76 -3.24 -9.58
C GLY A 50 -5.75 -4.61 -8.87
N GLN A 51 -4.59 -5.03 -8.38
CA GLN A 51 -4.37 -6.35 -7.77
C GLN A 51 -4.01 -6.27 -6.29
N ALA A 52 -4.06 -5.09 -5.67
CA ALA A 52 -3.69 -4.93 -4.27
C ALA A 52 -4.72 -5.57 -3.31
N ALA A 53 -4.23 -6.34 -2.36
CA ALA A 53 -5.00 -6.82 -1.22
C ALA A 53 -5.02 -5.77 -0.10
N PRO A 54 -6.20 -5.41 0.44
CA PRO A 54 -6.30 -4.52 1.60
C PRO A 54 -5.85 -5.21 2.88
N LEU A 55 -4.88 -4.63 3.58
CA LEU A 55 -4.57 -4.99 4.97
C LEU A 55 -5.50 -4.28 5.95
N GLY A 56 -5.97 -3.08 5.58
CA GLY A 56 -6.93 -2.26 6.32
C GLY A 56 -6.31 -1.05 7.03
N VAL A 57 -6.92 -0.62 8.13
CA VAL A 57 -6.50 0.56 8.91
C VAL A 57 -5.50 0.16 9.99
N GLN A 58 -4.45 0.95 10.18
CA GLN A 58 -3.48 0.74 11.25
C GLN A 58 -4.15 0.99 12.62
N VAL A 59 -4.16 -0.04 13.48
CA VAL A 59 -4.69 0.04 14.85
C VAL A 59 -3.59 0.07 15.92
N SER A 60 -2.34 -0.24 15.55
CA SER A 60 -1.21 -0.20 16.48
C SER A 60 0.11 -0.03 15.73
N PRO A 61 1.07 0.79 16.21
CA PRO A 61 0.88 1.77 17.30
C PRO A 61 -0.20 2.81 16.92
N HIS A 62 -0.74 3.50 17.92
CA HIS A 62 -1.63 4.63 17.65
C HIS A 62 -0.85 5.72 16.89
N VAL A 63 -1.52 6.37 15.95
CA VAL A 63 -1.02 7.45 15.12
C VAL A 63 -2.15 8.47 14.96
N ASP A 64 -1.80 9.76 14.94
CA ASP A 64 -2.80 10.83 14.87
C ASP A 64 -3.49 10.90 13.50
N GLU A 65 -2.74 10.58 12.43
CA GLU A 65 -3.26 10.52 11.07
C GLU A 65 -3.56 9.07 10.67
N GLU A 66 -4.73 8.83 10.07
CA GLU A 66 -5.13 7.52 9.58
C GLU A 66 -4.10 6.96 8.59
N ARG A 67 -3.74 5.70 8.80
CA ARG A 67 -2.84 4.96 7.91
C ARG A 67 -3.50 3.70 7.41
N LEU A 68 -3.51 3.56 6.11
CA LEU A 68 -4.04 2.42 5.37
C LEU A 68 -2.88 1.55 4.93
N GLY A 69 -3.06 0.25 5.01
CA GLY A 69 -2.11 -0.75 4.55
C GLY A 69 -2.67 -1.54 3.39
N ILE A 70 -1.85 -1.74 2.37
CA ILE A 70 -2.11 -2.67 1.27
C ILE A 70 -0.87 -3.51 0.99
N VAL A 71 -1.10 -4.66 0.35
CA VAL A 71 -0.05 -5.51 -0.18
C VAL A 71 -0.39 -5.86 -1.62
N GLY A 72 0.58 -5.74 -2.52
CA GLY A 72 0.30 -6.01 -3.94
C GLY A 72 1.55 -6.11 -4.79
N PRO A 73 1.37 -6.45 -6.07
CA PRO A 73 2.46 -6.71 -6.98
C PRO A 73 2.96 -5.41 -7.62
N THR A 74 4.18 -5.47 -8.16
CA THR A 74 4.73 -4.49 -9.10
C THR A 74 4.83 -5.10 -10.48
N SER A 75 4.99 -4.26 -11.51
CA SER A 75 5.18 -4.74 -12.89
C SER A 75 6.44 -5.61 -13.03
N GLY A 76 7.45 -5.33 -12.20
CA GLY A 76 8.69 -6.09 -12.08
C GLY A 76 8.61 -7.37 -11.24
N GLY A 77 7.41 -7.80 -10.82
CA GLY A 77 7.19 -9.06 -10.09
C GLY A 77 7.58 -9.03 -8.61
N ARG A 78 7.83 -7.85 -8.02
CA ARG A 78 8.01 -7.72 -6.57
C ARG A 78 6.65 -7.63 -5.90
N ILE A 79 6.54 -8.16 -4.70
CA ILE A 79 5.38 -7.90 -3.82
C ILE A 79 5.79 -6.86 -2.78
N LEU A 80 5.05 -5.77 -2.71
CA LEU A 80 5.32 -4.68 -1.78
C LEU A 80 4.20 -4.55 -0.74
N HIS A 81 4.60 -4.22 0.48
CA HIS A 81 3.72 -3.67 1.50
C HIS A 81 3.80 -2.15 1.39
N VAL A 82 2.67 -1.50 1.18
CA VAL A 82 2.55 -0.04 1.11
C VAL A 82 1.67 0.46 2.24
N VAL A 83 2.16 1.48 2.95
CA VAL A 83 1.39 2.25 3.93
C VAL A 83 1.19 3.64 3.37
N PHE A 84 -0.04 4.12 3.38
CA PHE A 84 -0.43 5.41 2.82
C PHE A 84 -1.55 6.06 3.64
N THR A 85 -1.87 7.29 3.32
CA THR A 85 -3.06 8.00 3.80
C THR A 85 -3.74 8.68 2.61
N LEU A 86 -4.98 9.14 2.78
CA LEU A 86 -5.72 9.89 1.77
C LEU A 86 -5.79 11.36 2.18
N ARG A 87 -5.32 12.26 1.32
CA ARG A 87 -5.38 13.73 1.54
C ARG A 87 -5.92 14.41 0.30
N ASP A 88 -6.97 15.23 0.46
CA ASP A 88 -7.57 16.00 -0.64
C ASP A 88 -7.90 15.15 -1.89
N GLY A 89 -8.34 13.91 -1.67
CA GLY A 89 -8.64 12.95 -2.75
C GLY A 89 -7.43 12.26 -3.38
N LYS A 90 -6.21 12.49 -2.88
CA LYS A 90 -4.96 11.91 -3.38
C LYS A 90 -4.41 10.85 -2.44
N VAL A 91 -3.72 9.88 -3.00
CA VAL A 91 -2.94 8.90 -2.24
C VAL A 91 -1.64 9.55 -1.81
N ARG A 92 -1.38 9.62 -0.51
CA ARG A 92 -0.08 10.05 0.03
C ARG A 92 0.68 8.85 0.58
N PRO A 93 1.67 8.30 -0.15
CA PRO A 93 2.49 7.21 0.37
C PRO A 93 3.32 7.66 1.57
N ILE A 94 3.35 6.83 2.61
CA ILE A 94 4.09 7.06 3.87
C ILE A 94 5.34 6.18 3.93
N SER A 95 5.21 4.93 3.48
CA SER A 95 6.31 3.98 3.32
C SER A 95 5.92 2.85 2.39
N ALA A 96 6.88 2.38 1.59
CA ALA A 96 6.77 1.16 0.81
C ALA A 96 8.02 0.30 1.03
N ARG A 97 7.84 -1.02 1.13
CA ARG A 97 8.93 -1.98 1.31
C ARG A 97 8.57 -3.32 0.68
N PRO A 98 9.56 -4.20 0.40
CA PRO A 98 9.28 -5.59 0.13
C PRO A 98 8.37 -6.19 1.20
N ALA A 99 7.34 -6.91 0.77
CA ALA A 99 6.53 -7.72 1.65
C ALA A 99 7.41 -8.79 2.31
N HIS A 100 7.17 -9.11 3.58
CA HIS A 100 7.80 -10.24 4.24
C HIS A 100 7.11 -11.55 3.85
N LYS A 101 7.70 -12.69 4.22
CA LYS A 101 7.20 -14.03 3.87
C LYS A 101 5.70 -14.19 4.19
N LYS A 102 5.28 -13.86 5.41
CA LYS A 102 3.87 -13.97 5.84
C LYS A 102 2.92 -13.06 5.05
N GLU A 103 3.39 -11.89 4.64
CA GLU A 103 2.60 -10.93 3.86
C GLU A 103 2.45 -11.41 2.40
N ARG A 104 3.49 -12.04 1.83
CA ARG A 104 3.39 -12.72 0.54
C ARG A 104 2.45 -13.91 0.59
N GLU A 105 2.53 -14.73 1.64
CA GLU A 105 1.61 -15.87 1.82
C GLU A 105 0.16 -15.40 1.92
N LEU A 106 -0.09 -14.29 2.63
CA LEU A 106 -1.41 -13.67 2.70
C LEU A 106 -1.87 -13.16 1.32
N TYR A 107 -0.98 -12.50 0.58
CA TYR A 107 -1.26 -12.06 -0.79
C TYR A 107 -1.59 -13.22 -1.72
N ASP A 108 -0.79 -14.28 -1.70
CA ASP A 108 -0.97 -15.46 -2.55
C ASP A 108 -2.30 -16.17 -2.23
N ALA A 109 -2.71 -16.19 -0.96
CA ALA A 109 -4.02 -16.70 -0.56
C ALA A 109 -5.15 -15.81 -1.10
N TYR A 110 -5.03 -14.48 -0.94
CA TYR A 110 -5.99 -13.52 -1.48
C TYR A 110 -6.18 -13.68 -2.99
N VAL A 111 -5.09 -13.76 -3.76
CA VAL A 111 -5.16 -13.92 -5.23
C VAL A 111 -5.79 -15.25 -5.67
N ARG A 112 -5.73 -16.30 -4.85
CA ARG A 112 -6.36 -17.60 -5.17
C ARG A 112 -7.87 -17.63 -4.92
N GLU A 113 -8.38 -16.69 -4.13
CA GLU A 113 -9.79 -16.62 -3.74
C GLU A 113 -10.60 -15.66 -4.63
N ILE A 114 -9.95 -14.98 -5.58
CA ILE A 114 -10.54 -14.06 -6.57
C ILE A 114 -10.53 -14.74 -7.94
#